data_AF-A0A1Y1KRB6-F1
#
_entry.id   AF-A0A1Y1KRB6-F1
#
_cell.length_a   1.000
_cell.length_b   1.000
_cell.length_c   1.000
_cell.angle_alpha   90.00
_cell.angle_beta   90.00
_cell.angle_gamma   90.00
#
_symmetry.space_group_name_H-M   'P 1'
#
loop_
_entity.id
_entity.type
_entity.pdbx_description
1 polymer ?
#
loop_
_entity_poly.entity_id
_entity_poly.type
_entity_poly.pdbx_seq_one_letter_code
_entity_poly.pdbx_strand_id
1 'polypeptide(L)'
;MSNSCGNRSDKKVQLERELFQSSHIIYTKHLKSALMDIWSIENYVIINQILQNIVIPDECFNWCIKSTNVCCNKLTFLFDKKEELDCTVRHFVNRFSILSEMCVSNNLALLPEVPLHIRMYILDLVKDAQFNVDSIVKNYKNFLCIMDDAMCTAIEYANVKALEMLYDICIKRNVQYRFRPYEDARHKKVYNWILENIRRGSEVPNASLGWTCGPDSAFWPSTQLSDYKRTFTLLKKIMKDEPKGNVVVKNFVW
;
A
#
# COMPACT_ATOMS: atom_id res chain seq x y z
N MET A 1 31.22 -11.75 38.47
CA MET A 1 31.36 -10.70 37.43
C MET A 1 30.85 -11.26 36.11
N SER A 2 29.59 -11.01 35.75
CA SER A 2 29.05 -11.23 34.37
C SER A 2 27.53 -11.07 34.39
N ASN A 3 27.05 -9.83 34.28
CA ASN A 3 25.64 -9.53 33.93
C ASN A 3 25.49 -8.17 33.22
N SER A 4 26.58 -7.58 32.70
CA SER A 4 26.56 -6.23 32.11
C SER A 4 26.37 -6.21 30.58
N CYS A 5 26.34 -7.37 29.91
CA CYS A 5 26.25 -7.43 28.45
C CYS A 5 24.80 -7.37 27.94
N GLY A 6 23.85 -8.06 28.60
CA GLY A 6 22.42 -8.01 28.22
C GLY A 6 21.82 -6.60 28.33
N ASN A 7 22.15 -5.89 29.40
CA ASN A 7 21.58 -4.57 29.72
C ASN A 7 22.03 -3.43 28.78
N ARG A 8 23.07 -3.62 27.95
CA ARG A 8 23.53 -2.62 26.95
C ARG A 8 22.90 -2.84 25.58
N SER A 9 22.67 -4.09 25.18
CA SER A 9 22.01 -4.44 23.93
C SER A 9 20.55 -3.95 23.93
N ASP A 10 19.85 -4.19 25.04
CA ASP A 10 18.43 -3.82 25.18
C ASP A 10 18.23 -2.30 25.17
N LYS A 11 19.12 -1.55 25.83
CA LYS A 11 19.10 -0.07 25.81
C LYS A 11 19.39 0.51 24.43
N LYS A 12 20.30 -0.10 23.66
CA LYS A 12 20.59 0.33 22.30
C LYS A 12 19.38 0.13 21.39
N VAL A 13 18.76 -1.04 21.42
CA VAL A 13 17.56 -1.35 20.63
C VAL A 13 16.41 -0.42 21.03
N GLN A 14 16.23 -0.15 22.32
CA GLN A 14 15.23 0.79 22.80
C GLN A 14 15.47 2.21 22.28
N LEU A 15 16.70 2.72 22.36
CA LEU A 15 17.06 4.04 21.84
C LEU A 15 16.84 4.13 20.32
N GLU A 16 17.25 3.11 19.57
CA GLU A 16 17.03 3.03 18.12
C GLU A 16 15.54 3.06 17.77
N ARG A 17 14.70 2.38 18.57
CA ARG A 17 13.24 2.38 18.39
C ARG A 17 12.62 3.75 18.67
N GLU A 18 13.00 4.41 19.76
CA GLU A 18 12.49 5.73 20.14
C GLU A 18 12.87 6.80 19.10
N LEU A 19 14.11 6.77 18.61
CA LEU A 19 14.58 7.64 17.52
C LEU A 19 13.83 7.38 16.22
N PHE A 20 13.60 6.11 15.86
CA PHE A 20 12.82 5.74 14.70
C PHE A 20 11.38 6.26 14.79
N GLN A 21 10.69 6.02 15.90
CA GLN A 21 9.30 6.46 16.10
C GLN A 21 9.15 7.98 16.03
N SER A 22 10.07 8.72 16.64
CA SER A 22 10.06 10.19 16.64
C SER A 22 10.30 10.77 15.25
N SER A 23 11.21 10.16 14.48
CA SER A 23 11.53 10.61 13.11
C SER A 23 10.49 10.17 12.09
N HIS A 24 9.81 9.04 12.31
CA HIS A 24 8.80 8.50 11.40
C HIS A 24 7.67 9.48 11.10
N ILE A 25 7.17 10.18 12.12
CA ILE A 25 6.09 11.18 11.96
C ILE A 25 6.55 12.33 11.05
N ILE A 26 7.77 12.80 11.25
CA ILE A 26 8.37 13.90 10.47
C ILE A 26 8.56 13.46 9.02
N TYR A 27 9.19 12.31 8.81
CA TYR A 27 9.40 11.76 7.47
C TYR A 27 8.09 11.51 6.72
N THR A 28 7.09 10.96 7.40
CA THR A 28 5.76 10.71 6.81
C THR A 28 5.08 12.00 6.36
N LYS A 29 5.18 13.07 7.16
CA LYS A 29 4.63 14.39 6.81
C LYS A 29 5.30 14.96 5.55
N HIS A 30 6.63 14.91 5.47
CA HIS A 30 7.36 15.40 4.30
C HIS A 30 7.13 14.53 3.06
N LEU A 31 7.05 13.21 3.25
CA LEU A 31 6.72 12.27 2.18
C LEU A 31 5.35 12.56 1.60
N LYS A 32 4.34 12.79 2.45
CA LYS A 32 3.00 13.18 2.00
C LYS A 32 3.05 14.46 1.17
N SER A 33 3.74 15.50 1.63
CA SER A 33 3.86 16.76 0.89
C SER A 33 4.46 16.52 -0.51
N ALA A 34 5.63 15.88 -0.59
CA ALA A 34 6.31 15.62 -1.85
C ALA A 34 5.49 14.72 -2.81
N LEU A 35 4.77 13.73 -2.26
CA LEU A 35 3.88 12.88 -3.04
C LEU A 35 2.62 13.60 -3.54
N MET A 36 2.19 14.67 -2.89
CA MET A 36 1.00 15.45 -3.31
C MET A 36 1.34 16.61 -4.26
N ASP A 37 2.58 17.09 -4.25
CA ASP A 37 3.05 18.17 -5.13
C ASP A 37 3.17 17.74 -6.61
N ILE A 38 3.47 18.67 -7.52
CA ILE A 38 3.74 18.34 -8.92
C ILE A 38 5.00 17.47 -9.01
N TRP A 39 5.00 16.44 -9.86
CA TRP A 39 6.18 15.59 -10.03
C TRP A 39 7.34 16.40 -10.62
N SER A 40 8.45 16.44 -9.89
CA SER A 40 9.70 17.08 -10.30
C SER A 40 10.88 16.18 -9.92
N ILE A 41 12.04 16.42 -10.54
CA ILE A 41 13.28 15.72 -10.19
C ILE A 41 13.63 15.95 -8.72
N GLU A 42 13.43 17.17 -8.22
CA GLU A 42 13.65 17.52 -6.82
C GLU A 42 12.77 16.69 -5.88
N ASN A 43 11.47 16.59 -6.18
CA ASN A 43 10.55 15.77 -5.40
C ASN A 43 10.92 14.29 -5.45
N TYR A 44 11.36 13.78 -6.60
CA TYR A 44 11.86 12.41 -6.71
C TYR A 44 13.09 12.17 -5.81
N VAL A 45 14.06 13.09 -5.81
CA VAL A 45 15.26 13.00 -4.96
C VAL A 45 14.89 13.04 -3.48
N ILE A 46 14.01 13.96 -3.08
CA ILE A 46 13.52 14.09 -1.69
C ILE A 46 12.82 12.80 -1.26
N ILE A 47 11.90 12.28 -2.08
CA ILE A 47 11.19 11.04 -1.77
C ILE A 47 12.18 9.89 -1.59
N ASN A 48 13.14 9.72 -2.52
CA ASN A 48 14.17 8.69 -2.40
C ASN A 48 14.99 8.81 -1.12
N GLN A 49 15.41 10.02 -0.74
CA GLN A 49 16.16 10.26 0.50
C GLN A 49 15.33 9.91 1.74
N ILE A 50 14.04 10.24 1.74
CA ILE A 50 13.13 9.88 2.83
C ILE A 50 12.99 8.35 2.91
N LEU A 51 12.79 7.68 1.78
CA LEU A 51 12.60 6.22 1.72
C LEU A 51 13.86 5.41 2.05
N GLN A 52 15.05 6.02 2.10
CA GLN A 52 16.23 5.38 2.69
C GLN A 52 16.12 5.23 4.22
N ASN A 53 15.24 6.01 4.85
CA ASN A 53 15.10 6.11 6.30
C ASN A 53 13.77 5.56 6.83
N ILE A 54 12.78 5.34 5.97
CA ILE A 54 11.48 4.76 6.33
C ILE A 54 11.00 3.76 5.28
N VAL A 55 10.23 2.77 5.73
CA VAL A 55 9.44 1.92 4.83
C VAL A 55 8.30 2.75 4.26
N ILE A 56 7.95 2.56 2.99
CA ILE A 56 6.77 3.22 2.39
C ILE A 56 5.51 2.86 3.19
N PRO A 57 4.82 3.86 3.78
CA PRO A 57 3.51 3.63 4.36
C PRO A 57 2.50 3.25 3.28
N ASP A 58 1.65 2.26 3.55
CA ASP A 58 0.62 1.81 2.60
C ASP A 58 -0.38 2.94 2.27
N GLU A 59 -0.53 3.94 3.15
CA GLU A 59 -1.35 5.13 2.92
C GLU A 59 -0.84 6.01 1.78
N CYS A 60 0.44 5.91 1.39
CA CYS A 60 1.01 6.69 0.29
C CYS A 60 0.29 6.41 -1.03
N PHE A 61 -0.08 5.15 -1.27
CA PHE A 61 -0.86 4.75 -2.44
C PHE A 61 -2.21 5.47 -2.45
N ASN A 62 -2.90 5.47 -1.31
CA ASN A 62 -4.17 6.15 -1.15
C ASN A 62 -4.05 7.67 -1.34
N TRP A 63 -2.98 8.31 -0.85
CA TRP A 63 -2.77 9.74 -1.08
C TRP A 63 -2.62 10.06 -2.56
N CYS A 64 -1.80 9.30 -3.28
CA CYS A 64 -1.61 9.50 -4.72
C CYS A 64 -2.90 9.28 -5.52
N ILE A 65 -3.68 8.25 -5.17
CA ILE A 65 -4.93 7.90 -5.87
C ILE A 65 -6.03 8.94 -5.61
N LYS A 66 -6.05 9.52 -4.42
CA LYS A 66 -7.01 10.57 -4.06
C LYS A 66 -6.60 11.97 -4.58
N SER A 67 -5.41 12.11 -5.15
CA SER A 67 -4.91 13.38 -5.67
C SER A 67 -5.50 13.74 -7.03
N THR A 68 -5.80 15.02 -7.25
CA THR A 68 -6.11 15.58 -8.59
C THR A 68 -4.94 15.40 -9.55
N ASN A 69 -3.72 15.42 -9.01
CA ASN A 69 -2.47 15.35 -9.74
C ASN A 69 -1.88 13.93 -9.77
N VAL A 70 -2.75 12.91 -9.75
CA VAL A 70 -2.30 11.52 -9.87
C VAL A 70 -1.38 11.35 -11.09
N CYS A 71 -0.24 10.70 -10.86
CA CYS A 71 0.86 10.61 -11.81
C CYS A 71 1.33 9.16 -11.92
N CYS A 72 1.43 8.66 -13.16
CA CYS A 72 1.88 7.30 -13.44
C CYS A 72 3.30 7.04 -12.91
N ASN A 73 4.21 8.02 -13.02
CA ASN A 73 5.59 7.87 -12.53
C ASN A 73 5.64 7.72 -11.01
N LYS A 74 4.81 8.47 -10.27
CA LYS A 74 4.69 8.35 -8.80
C LYS A 74 4.20 6.97 -8.40
N LEU A 75 3.09 6.53 -9.00
CA LEU A 75 2.51 5.22 -8.70
C LEU A 75 3.48 4.09 -9.05
N THR A 76 4.10 4.15 -10.23
CA THR A 76 5.10 3.16 -10.67
C THR A 76 6.24 3.08 -9.67
N PHE A 77 6.80 4.22 -9.26
CA PHE A 77 7.87 4.29 -8.28
C PHE A 77 7.46 3.70 -6.92
N LEU A 78 6.27 4.03 -6.40
CA LEU A 78 5.77 3.47 -5.13
C LEU A 78 5.60 1.94 -5.23
N PHE A 79 5.11 1.45 -6.37
CA PHE A 79 4.97 0.02 -6.62
C PHE A 79 6.31 -0.70 -6.75
N ASP A 80 7.31 -0.11 -7.40
CA ASP A 80 8.68 -0.66 -7.46
C ASP A 80 9.24 -0.86 -6.05
N LYS A 81 9.13 0.18 -5.22
CA LYS A 81 9.60 0.13 -3.83
C LYS A 81 8.81 -0.84 -2.96
N LYS A 82 7.50 -1.04 -3.23
CA LYS A 82 6.71 -2.07 -2.54
C LYS A 82 7.14 -3.48 -2.95
N GLU A 83 7.45 -3.71 -4.22
CA GLU A 83 7.99 -5.01 -4.67
C GLU A 83 9.38 -5.28 -4.06
N GLU A 84 10.24 -4.27 -3.95
CA GLU A 84 11.53 -4.38 -3.23
C GLU A 84 11.32 -4.78 -1.76
N LEU A 85 10.34 -4.16 -1.08
CA LEU A 85 9.96 -4.51 0.29
C LEU A 85 9.39 -5.93 0.37
N ASP A 86 8.49 -6.32 -0.52
CA ASP A 86 7.91 -7.67 -0.61
C ASP A 86 9.01 -8.74 -0.70
N CYS A 87 10.01 -8.52 -1.55
CA CYS A 87 11.17 -9.40 -1.68
C CYS A 87 11.96 -9.50 -0.37
N THR A 88 12.19 -8.36 0.30
CA THR A 88 12.93 -8.30 1.56
C THR A 88 12.19 -9.02 2.69
N VAL A 89 10.90 -8.76 2.84
CA VAL A 89 10.03 -9.40 3.85
C VAL A 89 9.92 -10.90 3.57
N ARG A 90 9.76 -11.33 2.31
CA ARG A 90 9.71 -12.76 1.96
C ARG A 90 11.03 -13.46 2.27
N HIS A 91 12.16 -12.85 1.92
CA HIS A 91 13.47 -13.42 2.23
C HIS A 91 13.66 -13.57 3.75
N PHE A 92 13.24 -12.56 4.51
CA PHE A 92 13.24 -12.60 5.96
C PHE A 92 12.37 -13.74 6.50
N VAL A 93 11.09 -13.82 6.08
CA VAL A 93 10.14 -14.87 6.47
C VAL A 93 10.72 -16.25 6.17
N ASN A 94 11.20 -16.49 4.95
CA ASN A 94 11.78 -17.78 4.56
C ASN A 94 12.99 -18.16 5.41
N ARG A 95 13.89 -17.20 5.66
CA ARG A 95 15.08 -17.43 6.49
C ARG A 95 14.70 -17.81 7.92
N PHE A 96 13.70 -17.16 8.51
CA PHE A 96 13.24 -17.48 9.87
C PHE A 96 12.38 -18.73 9.95
N SER A 97 11.58 -19.05 8.93
CA SER A 97 10.84 -20.32 8.87
C SER A 97 11.80 -21.52 8.87
N ILE A 98 12.96 -21.39 8.23
CA ILE A 98 14.03 -22.42 8.27
C ILE A 98 14.70 -22.48 9.65
N LEU A 99 14.84 -21.33 10.32
CA LEU A 99 15.55 -21.24 11.61
C LEU A 99 14.65 -21.46 12.83
N SER A 100 13.32 -21.59 12.68
CA SER A 100 12.35 -21.66 13.79
C SER A 100 12.46 -22.91 14.67
N GLU A 101 13.31 -23.88 14.29
CA GLU A 101 13.74 -24.97 15.18
C GLU A 101 14.72 -24.52 16.29
N MET A 102 15.27 -23.30 16.24
CA MET A 102 16.21 -22.76 17.24
C MET A 102 15.69 -21.47 17.90
N CYS A 103 15.27 -21.59 19.16
CA CYS A 103 14.84 -20.55 20.12
C CYS A 103 14.95 -19.08 19.66
N VAL A 104 13.81 -18.44 19.41
CA VAL A 104 13.69 -17.11 18.75
C VAL A 104 13.54 -15.94 19.74
N SER A 105 14.17 -16.02 20.91
CA SER A 105 13.96 -14.97 21.92
C SER A 105 14.82 -13.71 21.77
N ASN A 106 15.79 -13.62 20.83
CA ASN A 106 16.63 -12.39 20.70
C ASN A 106 17.23 -12.10 19.30
N ASN A 107 16.71 -12.66 18.20
CA ASN A 107 17.46 -12.75 16.92
C ASN A 107 17.37 -11.55 15.95
N LEU A 108 16.68 -10.45 16.24
CA LEU A 108 16.69 -9.28 15.33
C LEU A 108 17.99 -8.46 15.40
N ALA A 109 18.76 -8.60 16.49
CA ALA A 109 20.14 -8.13 16.56
C ALA A 109 21.09 -8.93 15.65
N LEU A 110 20.69 -10.12 15.18
CA LEU A 110 21.53 -11.02 14.37
C LEU A 110 21.38 -10.82 12.85
N LEU A 111 20.59 -9.84 12.39
CA LEU A 111 20.52 -9.47 10.98
C LEU A 111 21.04 -8.04 10.75
N PRO A 112 22.34 -7.78 10.98
CA PRO A 112 22.94 -6.47 10.76
C PRO A 112 22.89 -6.03 9.29
N GLU A 113 22.69 -6.96 8.36
CA GLU A 113 22.59 -6.72 6.92
C GLU A 113 21.29 -6.02 6.51
N VAL A 114 20.24 -6.08 7.33
CA VAL A 114 18.94 -5.46 7.03
C VAL A 114 18.91 -4.01 7.57
N PRO A 115 18.57 -3.01 6.74
CA PRO A 115 18.45 -1.62 7.18
C PRO A 115 17.57 -1.49 8.42
N LEU A 116 17.95 -0.59 9.34
CA LEU A 116 17.26 -0.41 10.63
C LEU A 116 15.76 -0.18 10.47
N HIS A 117 15.34 0.66 9.53
CA HIS A 117 13.94 0.98 9.30
C HIS A 117 13.11 -0.23 8.86
N ILE A 118 13.69 -1.17 8.09
CA ILE A 118 13.02 -2.42 7.70
C ILE A 118 12.92 -3.36 8.91
N ARG A 119 13.98 -3.45 9.74
CA ARG A 119 13.94 -4.25 10.98
C ARG A 119 12.87 -3.76 11.95
N MET A 120 12.77 -2.44 12.13
CA MET A 120 11.73 -1.83 12.96
C MET A 120 10.33 -2.08 12.40
N TYR A 121 10.16 -1.95 11.08
CA TYR A 121 8.90 -2.28 10.43
C TYR A 121 8.48 -3.74 10.66
N ILE A 122 9.39 -4.69 10.51
CA ILE A 122 9.12 -6.11 10.76
C ILE A 122 8.76 -6.35 12.24
N LEU A 123 9.44 -5.70 13.17
CA LEU A 123 9.09 -5.75 14.59
C LEU A 123 7.66 -5.27 14.86
N ASP A 124 7.26 -4.16 14.23
CA ASP A 124 5.91 -3.63 14.38
C ASP A 124 4.84 -4.56 13.77
N LEU A 125 5.19 -5.39 12.77
CA LEU A 125 4.30 -6.43 12.24
C LEU A 125 4.08 -7.59 13.21
N VAL A 126 5.01 -7.88 14.12
CA VAL A 126 4.90 -9.01 15.05
C VAL A 126 3.90 -8.71 16.17
N LYS A 127 3.72 -7.43 16.55
CA LYS A 127 2.79 -6.86 17.56
C LYS A 127 2.89 -7.42 19.00
N ASP A 128 3.24 -8.69 19.19
CA ASP A 128 3.32 -9.39 20.46
C ASP A 128 4.77 -9.59 20.93
N ALA A 129 4.95 -9.82 22.24
CA ALA A 129 6.26 -10.05 22.86
C ALA A 129 6.97 -11.35 22.39
N GLN A 130 6.26 -12.22 21.65
CA GLN A 130 6.82 -13.43 21.06
C GLN A 130 6.91 -13.27 19.54
N PHE A 131 8.14 -13.37 19.03
CA PHE A 131 8.39 -13.35 17.60
C PHE A 131 7.76 -14.58 16.93
N ASN A 132 6.76 -14.34 16.08
CA ASN A 132 6.10 -15.38 15.29
C ASN A 132 6.03 -14.94 13.81
N VAL A 133 6.52 -15.79 12.91
CA VAL A 133 6.47 -15.60 11.46
C VAL A 133 5.02 -15.49 10.97
N ASP A 134 4.08 -16.24 11.56
CA ASP A 134 2.67 -16.18 11.19
C ASP A 134 2.07 -14.78 11.44
N SER A 135 2.52 -14.08 12.48
CA SER A 135 2.11 -12.70 12.74
C SER A 135 2.58 -11.75 11.64
N ILE A 136 3.79 -11.96 11.12
CA ILE A 136 4.32 -11.16 10.00
C ILE A 136 3.48 -11.42 8.75
N VAL A 137 3.28 -12.68 8.37
CA VAL A 137 2.49 -13.06 7.18
C VAL A 137 1.06 -12.53 7.27
N LYS A 138 0.44 -12.58 8.46
CA LYS A 138 -0.92 -12.10 8.69
C LYS A 138 -1.04 -10.57 8.63
N ASN A 139 -0.08 -9.84 9.18
CA ASN A 139 -0.16 -8.39 9.30
C ASN A 139 0.44 -7.64 8.10
N TYR A 140 1.29 -8.30 7.31
CA TYR A 140 1.91 -7.68 6.14
C TYR A 140 0.96 -7.68 4.93
N LYS A 141 0.76 -6.50 4.34
CA LYS A 141 0.08 -6.36 3.05
C LYS A 141 1.11 -6.41 1.93
N ASN A 142 1.06 -7.44 1.10
CA ASN A 142 1.91 -7.51 -0.09
C ASN A 142 1.43 -6.59 -1.21
N PHE A 143 2.23 -6.52 -2.27
CA PHE A 143 1.95 -5.77 -3.49
C PHE A 143 0.54 -6.02 -4.04
N LEU A 144 0.06 -7.27 -4.08
CA LEU A 144 -1.27 -7.59 -4.62
C LEU A 144 -2.39 -7.01 -3.73
N CYS A 145 -2.25 -7.10 -2.42
CA CYS A 145 -3.18 -6.46 -1.47
C CYS A 145 -3.18 -4.94 -1.63
N ILE A 146 -2.02 -4.31 -1.80
CA ILE A 146 -1.91 -2.87 -2.01
C ILE A 146 -2.49 -2.44 -3.36
N MET A 147 -2.26 -3.22 -4.41
CA MET A 147 -2.86 -2.97 -5.72
C MET A 147 -4.38 -3.06 -5.65
N ASP A 148 -4.92 -4.05 -4.94
CA ASP A 148 -6.37 -4.17 -4.73
C ASP A 148 -6.94 -2.99 -3.93
N ASP A 149 -6.27 -2.62 -2.83
CA ASP A 149 -6.61 -1.45 -2.02
C ASP A 149 -6.67 -0.18 -2.88
N ALA A 150 -5.67 -0.01 -3.74
CA ALA A 150 -5.54 1.11 -4.65
C ALA A 150 -6.66 1.15 -5.69
N MET A 151 -6.94 0.03 -6.36
CA MET A 151 -8.00 -0.10 -7.37
C MET A 151 -9.36 0.22 -6.76
N CYS A 152 -9.68 -0.38 -5.61
CA CYS A 152 -10.91 -0.11 -4.87
C CYS A 152 -11.04 1.39 -4.53
N THR A 153 -9.96 2.00 -4.01
CA THR A 153 -9.96 3.42 -3.64
C THR A 153 -10.19 4.31 -4.87
N ALA A 154 -9.57 4.01 -6.01
CA ALA A 154 -9.78 4.76 -7.24
C ALA A 154 -11.25 4.71 -7.69
N ILE A 155 -11.89 3.55 -7.57
CA ILE A 155 -13.31 3.36 -7.92
C ILE A 155 -14.23 4.10 -6.94
N GLU A 156 -13.98 3.98 -5.63
CA GLU A 156 -14.76 4.67 -4.58
C GLU A 156 -14.75 6.19 -4.77
N TYR A 157 -13.63 6.72 -5.25
CA TYR A 157 -13.43 8.14 -5.51
C TYR A 157 -13.91 8.59 -6.90
N ALA A 158 -14.38 7.65 -7.74
CA ALA A 158 -14.65 7.87 -9.16
C ALA A 158 -13.47 8.54 -9.89
N ASN A 159 -12.24 8.25 -9.47
CA ASN A 159 -11.02 8.78 -10.09
C ASN A 159 -10.61 7.89 -11.27
N VAL A 160 -11.28 8.09 -12.41
CA VAL A 160 -11.05 7.31 -13.64
C VAL A 160 -9.58 7.35 -14.08
N LYS A 161 -8.91 8.50 -13.96
CA LYS A 161 -7.51 8.67 -14.35
C LYS A 161 -6.59 7.81 -13.49
N ALA A 162 -6.81 7.76 -12.19
CA ALA A 162 -6.05 6.88 -11.30
C ALA A 162 -6.32 5.41 -11.64
N LEU A 163 -7.58 5.03 -11.87
CA LEU A 163 -7.95 3.67 -12.23
C LEU A 163 -7.32 3.22 -13.56
N GLU A 164 -7.31 4.08 -14.58
CA GLU A 164 -6.62 3.84 -15.86
C GLU A 164 -5.12 3.59 -15.65
N MET A 165 -4.45 4.45 -14.88
CA MET A 165 -3.02 4.32 -14.59
C MET A 165 -2.70 3.03 -13.82
N LEU A 166 -3.50 2.69 -12.82
CA LEU A 166 -3.33 1.44 -12.06
C LEU A 166 -3.51 0.22 -12.96
N TYR A 167 -4.50 0.26 -13.85
CA TYR A 167 -4.74 -0.82 -14.80
C TYR A 167 -3.60 -1.00 -15.80
N ASP A 168 -3.07 0.11 -16.33
CA ASP A 168 -1.90 0.09 -17.20
C ASP A 168 -0.66 -0.44 -16.47
N ILE A 169 -0.48 -0.11 -15.18
CA ILE A 169 0.61 -0.66 -14.36
C ILE A 169 0.46 -2.18 -14.22
N CYS A 170 -0.74 -2.68 -13.95
CA CYS A 170 -0.99 -4.12 -13.90
C CYS A 170 -0.61 -4.81 -15.21
N ILE A 171 -1.04 -4.26 -16.36
CA ILE A 171 -0.70 -4.80 -17.68
C ILE A 171 0.82 -4.80 -17.90
N LYS A 172 1.49 -3.66 -17.67
CA LYS A 172 2.94 -3.52 -17.86
C LYS A 172 3.74 -4.48 -16.99
N ARG A 173 3.29 -4.72 -15.76
CA ARG A 173 3.95 -5.64 -14.81
C ARG A 173 3.52 -7.09 -14.97
N ASN A 174 2.63 -7.39 -15.92
CA ASN A 174 2.04 -8.72 -16.10
C ASN A 174 1.38 -9.24 -14.81
N VAL A 175 0.73 -8.35 -14.08
CA VAL A 175 -0.03 -8.65 -12.86
C VAL A 175 -1.47 -8.90 -13.27
N GLN A 176 -1.94 -10.11 -13.03
CA GLN A 176 -3.33 -10.47 -13.28
C GLN A 176 -4.22 -9.91 -12.17
N TYR A 177 -4.71 -8.68 -12.36
CA TYR A 177 -5.72 -8.09 -11.50
C TYR A 177 -7.12 -8.39 -12.05
N ARG A 178 -8.05 -8.80 -11.18
CA ARG A 178 -9.46 -8.98 -11.54
C ARG A 178 -10.35 -8.43 -10.45
N PHE A 179 -11.20 -7.49 -10.80
CA PHE A 179 -12.25 -6.99 -9.91
C PHE A 179 -13.44 -7.97 -9.92
N ARG A 180 -13.79 -8.54 -8.75
CA ARG A 180 -14.75 -9.64 -8.63
C ARG A 180 -15.88 -9.33 -7.64
N PRO A 181 -16.86 -8.50 -8.02
CA PRO A 181 -17.91 -8.05 -7.10
C PRO A 181 -18.91 -9.15 -6.70
N TYR A 182 -18.86 -10.32 -7.35
CA TYR A 182 -19.71 -11.46 -7.01
C TYR A 182 -19.02 -12.47 -6.07
N GLU A 183 -17.70 -12.38 -5.93
CA GLU A 183 -16.88 -13.30 -5.13
C GLU A 183 -16.28 -12.60 -3.89
N ASP A 184 -15.98 -11.30 -4.01
CA ASP A 184 -15.33 -10.53 -2.96
C ASP A 184 -16.27 -9.48 -2.35
N ALA A 185 -16.35 -9.47 -1.02
CA ALA A 185 -17.28 -8.60 -0.28
C ALA A 185 -16.95 -7.11 -0.41
N ARG A 186 -15.67 -6.75 -0.50
CA ARG A 186 -15.24 -5.36 -0.67
C ARG A 186 -15.52 -4.91 -2.11
N HIS A 187 -15.17 -5.72 -3.10
CA HIS A 187 -15.52 -5.44 -4.50
C HIS A 187 -17.02 -5.25 -4.66
N LYS A 188 -17.84 -6.09 -4.02
CA LYS A 188 -19.30 -5.95 -4.01
C LYS A 188 -19.74 -4.60 -3.46
N LYS A 189 -19.17 -4.20 -2.31
CA LYS A 189 -19.48 -2.91 -1.67
C LYS A 189 -19.14 -1.74 -2.58
N VAL A 190 -17.94 -1.74 -3.16
CA VAL A 190 -17.45 -0.68 -4.08
C VAL A 190 -18.27 -0.64 -5.38
N TYR A 191 -18.63 -1.80 -5.91
CA TYR A 191 -19.48 -1.94 -7.10
C TYR A 191 -20.90 -1.39 -6.87
N ASN A 192 -21.50 -1.71 -5.73
CA ASN A 192 -22.81 -1.17 -5.36
C ASN A 192 -22.73 0.34 -5.13
N TRP A 193 -21.65 0.82 -4.52
CA TRP A 193 -21.41 2.24 -4.30
C TRP A 193 -21.36 3.04 -5.61
N ILE A 194 -20.64 2.56 -6.63
CA ILE A 194 -20.58 3.25 -7.93
C ILE A 194 -21.95 3.23 -8.64
N LEU A 195 -22.66 2.10 -8.59
CA LEU A 195 -24.00 1.98 -9.19
C LEU A 195 -25.01 2.93 -8.55
N GLU A 196 -25.02 3.02 -7.23
CA GLU A 196 -25.95 3.87 -6.50
C GLU A 196 -25.72 5.36 -6.80
N ASN A 197 -24.45 5.78 -6.91
CA ASN A 197 -24.13 7.15 -7.32
C ASN A 197 -24.58 7.45 -8.75
N ILE A 198 -24.41 6.51 -9.69
CA ILE A 198 -24.90 6.66 -11.07
C ILE A 198 -26.42 6.79 -11.10
N ARG A 199 -27.12 5.92 -10.36
CA ARG A 199 -28.58 5.94 -10.27
C ARG A 199 -29.06 7.28 -9.73
N ARG A 200 -28.55 7.70 -8.57
CA ARG A 200 -28.87 8.96 -7.91
C ARG A 200 -28.67 10.18 -8.83
N GLY A 201 -27.52 10.29 -9.50
CA GLY A 201 -27.25 11.42 -10.40
C GLY A 201 -28.04 11.39 -11.71
N SER A 202 -28.51 10.21 -12.14
CA SER A 202 -29.33 10.09 -13.34
C SER A 202 -30.81 10.40 -13.07
N GLU A 203 -31.31 10.06 -11.88
CA GLU A 203 -32.67 10.38 -11.44
C GLU A 203 -32.81 11.85 -11.03
N VAL A 204 -31.78 12.41 -10.40
CA VAL A 204 -31.80 13.78 -9.88
C VAL A 204 -30.55 14.53 -10.38
N PRO A 205 -30.69 15.41 -11.39
CA PRO A 205 -29.55 16.10 -12.02
C PRO A 205 -28.66 16.89 -11.06
N ASN A 206 -29.23 17.37 -9.93
CA ASN A 206 -28.54 18.17 -8.91
C ASN A 206 -28.28 17.39 -7.61
N ALA A 207 -28.37 16.06 -7.62
CA ALA A 207 -28.09 15.29 -6.41
C ALA A 207 -26.60 15.41 -6.04
N SER A 208 -26.34 15.57 -4.74
CA SER A 208 -24.99 15.46 -4.19
C SER A 208 -24.47 14.06 -4.42
N LEU A 209 -23.48 13.91 -5.29
CA LEU A 209 -22.78 12.65 -5.52
C LEU A 209 -21.61 12.51 -4.55
N GLY A 210 -21.18 11.28 -4.31
CA GLY A 210 -20.09 11.00 -3.40
C GLY A 210 -20.45 10.92 -1.93
N TRP A 211 -19.41 11.07 -1.10
CA TRP A 211 -19.51 11.13 0.36
C TRP A 211 -20.03 12.50 0.78
N THR A 212 -21.18 12.53 1.45
CA THR A 212 -21.78 13.77 1.96
C THR A 212 -21.32 14.14 3.37
N CYS A 213 -20.61 13.23 4.06
CA CYS A 213 -20.23 13.38 5.47
C CYS A 213 -18.75 13.03 5.65
N GLY A 214 -17.89 14.02 5.87
CA GLY A 214 -16.47 13.81 6.19
C GLY A 214 -15.71 15.15 6.28
N PRO A 215 -14.65 15.24 7.10
CA PRO A 215 -13.89 16.49 7.31
C PRO A 215 -13.15 16.99 6.04
N ASP A 216 -13.00 16.16 5.02
CA ASP A 216 -12.38 16.48 3.72
C ASP A 216 -13.40 16.60 2.55
N SER A 217 -14.71 16.71 2.84
CA SER A 217 -15.80 16.67 1.85
C SER A 217 -15.81 17.82 0.84
N ALA A 218 -14.93 18.82 0.98
CA ALA A 218 -14.89 19.98 0.08
C ALA A 218 -14.34 19.67 -1.32
N PHE A 219 -13.64 18.56 -1.52
CA PHE A 219 -13.00 18.26 -2.81
C PHE A 219 -13.21 16.84 -3.35
N TRP A 220 -13.63 15.87 -2.55
CA TRP A 220 -13.63 14.46 -2.95
C TRP A 220 -14.64 13.59 -2.19
N PRO A 221 -15.26 12.59 -2.83
CA PRO A 221 -14.99 12.01 -4.15
C PRO A 221 -15.60 12.87 -5.28
N SER A 222 -15.46 12.48 -6.56
CA SER A 222 -16.00 13.32 -7.65
C SER A 222 -17.49 13.63 -7.42
N THR A 223 -17.89 14.87 -7.68
CA THR A 223 -19.29 15.29 -7.63
C THR A 223 -19.97 15.17 -9.00
N GLN A 224 -19.23 14.78 -10.05
CA GLN A 224 -19.71 14.75 -11.43
C GLN A 224 -20.20 13.36 -11.83
N LEU A 225 -21.44 13.26 -12.32
CA LEU A 225 -22.02 11.99 -12.79
C LEU A 225 -21.20 11.34 -13.92
N SER A 226 -20.58 12.16 -14.78
CA SER A 226 -19.73 11.70 -15.88
C SER A 226 -18.56 10.84 -15.38
N ASP A 227 -17.95 11.20 -14.26
CA ASP A 227 -16.80 10.48 -13.71
C ASP A 227 -17.20 9.10 -13.19
N TYR A 228 -18.36 9.01 -12.53
CA TYR A 228 -18.92 7.71 -12.12
C TYR A 228 -19.21 6.81 -13.32
N LYS A 229 -19.84 7.34 -14.38
CA LYS A 229 -20.14 6.57 -15.60
C LYS A 229 -18.86 6.09 -16.30
N ARG A 230 -17.85 6.95 -16.42
CA ARG A 230 -16.54 6.60 -17.01
C ARG A 230 -15.80 5.55 -16.18
N THR A 231 -15.73 5.75 -14.86
CA THR A 231 -15.14 4.79 -13.92
C THR A 231 -15.82 3.43 -14.01
N PHE A 232 -17.15 3.40 -14.04
CA PHE A 232 -17.91 2.16 -14.18
C PHE A 232 -17.70 1.46 -15.52
N THR A 233 -17.55 2.23 -16.60
CA THR A 233 -17.25 1.68 -17.94
C THR A 233 -15.90 0.99 -17.96
N LEU A 234 -14.87 1.63 -17.38
CA LEU A 234 -13.55 1.03 -17.22
C LEU A 234 -13.59 -0.18 -16.28
N LEU A 235 -14.32 -0.10 -15.17
CA LEU A 235 -14.49 -1.22 -14.24
C LEU A 235 -15.06 -2.47 -14.94
N LYS A 236 -16.07 -2.30 -15.81
CA LYS A 236 -16.62 -3.39 -16.63
C LYS A 236 -15.57 -4.01 -17.56
N LYS A 237 -14.64 -3.22 -18.08
CA LYS A 237 -13.51 -3.73 -18.88
C LYS A 237 -12.59 -4.59 -18.01
N ILE A 238 -12.17 -4.06 -16.85
CA ILE A 238 -11.32 -4.79 -15.89
C ILE A 238 -11.96 -6.11 -15.43
N MET A 239 -13.29 -6.15 -15.27
CA MET A 239 -14.02 -7.37 -14.91
C MET A 239 -14.04 -8.42 -16.03
N LYS A 240 -14.03 -7.99 -17.30
CA LYS A 240 -14.19 -8.82 -18.50
C LYS A 240 -12.87 -9.25 -19.12
N ASP A 241 -11.77 -8.54 -18.85
CA ASP A 241 -10.46 -8.87 -19.40
C ASP A 241 -9.99 -10.22 -18.80
N GLU A 242 -10.30 -11.30 -19.51
CA GLU A 242 -9.71 -12.61 -19.32
C GLU A 242 -8.27 -12.60 -19.86
N PRO A 243 -7.32 -13.26 -19.19
CA PRO A 243 -5.94 -13.30 -19.63
C PRO A 243 -5.85 -13.94 -21.02
N LYS A 244 -5.55 -13.13 -22.04
CA LYS A 244 -5.19 -13.63 -23.37
C LYS A 244 -3.74 -14.07 -23.36
N GLY A 245 -3.51 -15.37 -23.14
CA GLY A 245 -2.22 -16.02 -23.39
C GLY A 245 -1.50 -16.52 -22.14
N ASN A 246 -0.69 -17.55 -22.34
CA ASN A 246 0.09 -18.28 -21.33
C ASN A 246 0.95 -17.33 -20.49
N VAL A 247 0.42 -16.89 -19.36
CA VAL A 247 1.14 -16.10 -18.36
C VAL A 247 1.58 -17.05 -17.27
N VAL A 248 2.90 -17.12 -17.08
CA VAL A 248 3.52 -17.74 -15.90
C VAL A 248 2.94 -17.04 -14.69
N VAL A 249 2.05 -17.74 -13.98
CA VAL A 249 1.61 -17.33 -12.66
C VAL A 249 2.87 -17.27 -11.81
N LYS A 250 3.37 -16.06 -11.54
CA LYS A 250 4.25 -15.86 -10.38
C LYS A 250 3.35 -16.14 -9.19
N ASN A 251 3.29 -17.41 -8.81
CA ASN A 251 2.69 -17.86 -7.58
C ASN A 251 3.45 -17.17 -6.45
N PHE A 252 2.97 -15.99 -6.05
CA PHE A 252 3.29 -15.39 -4.77
C PHE A 252 2.48 -16.17 -3.72
N VAL A 253 2.82 -17.44 -3.58
CA VAL A 253 2.37 -18.28 -2.48
C VAL A 253 3.21 -17.88 -1.28
N TRP A 254 2.52 -17.58 -0.17
CA TRP A 254 3.12 -17.43 1.15
C TRP A 254 3.45 -18.81 1.71
#